data_AF-A0A438E3Y1-F1
#
_entry.id   AF-A0A438E3Y1-F1
#
_cell.length_a   1.000
_cell.length_b   1.000
_cell.length_c   1.000
_cell.angle_alpha   90.00
_cell.angle_beta   90.00
_cell.angle_gamma   90.00
#
_symmetry.space_group_name_H-M   'P 1'
#
loop_
_entity.id
_entity.type
_entity.pdbx_description
1 polymer ?
#
loop_
_entity_poly.entity_id
_entity_poly.type
_entity_poly.pdbx_seq_one_letter_code
_entity_poly.pdbx_strand_id
1 'polypeptide(L)'
;MQILALDERYRLSESKDYEVKVAFLQLAILAGCKDYYNEVEKTLKEVGRMKYLRPLYTALVQGSGKDEQKIFAKGVFAEAREGITP
;
A
#
# COMPACT_ATOMS: atom_id res chain seq x y z
N MET A 1 11.43 -13.67 -1.56
CA MET A 1 11.71 -12.39 -0.86
C MET A 1 11.39 -12.53 0.62
N GLN A 2 12.11 -11.86 1.52
CA GLN A 2 11.85 -11.91 2.96
C GLN A 2 10.43 -11.44 3.35
N ILE A 3 9.87 -10.47 2.61
CA ILE A 3 8.50 -9.97 2.80
C ILE A 3 7.45 -11.08 2.61
N LEU A 4 7.57 -11.89 1.56
CA LEU A 4 6.63 -12.98 1.27
C LEU A 4 6.65 -14.04 2.36
N ALA A 5 7.84 -14.42 2.85
CA ALA A 5 7.96 -15.39 3.94
C ALA A 5 7.38 -14.88 5.27
N LEU A 6 7.47 -13.56 5.51
CA LEU A 6 6.87 -12.91 6.66
C LEU A 6 5.34 -13.01 6.59
N ASP A 7 4.79 -12.72 5.42
CA ASP A 7 3.35 -12.73 5.20
C ASP A 7 2.77 -14.13 5.16
N GLU A 8 3.46 -15.10 4.57
CA GLU A 8 3.04 -16.50 4.58
C GLU A 8 2.90 -17.04 6.01
N ARG A 9 3.80 -16.61 6.91
CA ARG A 9 3.83 -17.06 8.30
C ARG A 9 2.86 -16.32 9.21
N TYR A 10 2.64 -15.02 8.98
CA TYR A 10 1.90 -14.16 9.91
C TYR A 10 0.63 -13.53 9.31
N ARG A 11 0.38 -13.70 8.00
CA ARG A 11 -0.77 -13.17 7.26
C ARG A 11 -1.01 -11.69 7.53
N LEU A 12 0.05 -10.89 7.45
CA LEU A 12 0.06 -9.48 7.81
C LEU A 12 -0.70 -8.63 6.78
N SER A 13 -0.65 -9.02 5.51
CA SER A 13 -1.41 -8.44 4.42
C SER A 13 -2.92 -8.62 4.58
N GLU A 14 -3.36 -9.66 5.31
CA GLU A 14 -4.77 -9.96 5.61
C GLU A 14 -5.20 -9.47 7.00
N SER A 15 -4.33 -8.76 7.72
CA SER A 15 -4.62 -8.32 9.08
C SER A 15 -5.86 -7.41 9.13
N LYS A 16 -6.76 -7.70 10.07
CA LYS A 16 -7.92 -6.85 10.39
C LYS A 16 -7.51 -5.55 11.08
N ASP A 17 -6.33 -5.55 11.70
CA ASP A 17 -5.75 -4.34 12.27
C ASP A 17 -5.05 -3.55 11.16
N TYR A 18 -5.63 -2.40 10.82
CA TYR A 18 -5.10 -1.51 9.80
C TYR A 18 -3.73 -0.92 10.16
N GLU A 19 -3.37 -0.78 11.43
CA GLU A 19 -2.02 -0.34 11.78
C GLU A 19 -0.98 -1.38 11.35
N VAL A 20 -1.26 -2.66 11.63
CA VAL A 20 -0.40 -3.78 11.25
C VAL A 20 -0.37 -3.94 9.74
N LYS A 21 -1.56 -3.93 9.10
CA LYS A 21 -1.69 -4.08 7.64
C LYS A 21 -0.93 -2.97 6.91
N VAL A 22 -1.14 -1.72 7.29
CA VAL A 22 -0.51 -0.56 6.66
C VAL A 22 1.00 -0.56 6.87
N ALA A 23 1.48 -0.88 8.07
CA ALA A 23 2.91 -0.97 8.35
C ALA A 23 3.59 -2.05 7.50
N PHE A 24 2.95 -3.22 7.34
CA PHE A 24 3.46 -4.28 6.48
C PHE A 24 3.47 -3.87 5.00
N LEU A 25 2.37 -3.30 4.50
CA LEU A 25 2.27 -2.83 3.11
C LEU A 25 3.29 -1.73 2.81
N GLN A 26 3.53 -0.82 3.76
CA GLN A 26 4.57 0.21 3.65
C GLN A 26 5.95 -0.44 3.46
N LEU A 27 6.27 -1.46 4.26
CA LEU A 27 7.53 -2.20 4.15
C LEU A 27 7.65 -2.94 2.80
N ALA A 28 6.56 -3.57 2.34
CA ALA A 28 6.52 -4.25 1.06
C ALA A 28 6.80 -3.30 -0.12
N ILE A 29 6.22 -2.10 -0.10
CA ILE A 29 6.46 -1.05 -1.10
C ILE A 29 7.93 -0.62 -1.09
N LEU A 30 8.50 -0.35 0.08
CA LEU A 30 9.90 0.07 0.22
C LEU A 30 10.87 -1.02 -0.25
N ALA A 31 10.51 -2.30 -0.04
CA ALA A 31 11.26 -3.45 -0.54
C ALA A 31 11.09 -3.69 -2.05
N GLY A 32 10.22 -2.92 -2.74
CA GLY A 32 9.94 -3.09 -4.16
C GLY A 32 9.14 -4.36 -4.49
N CYS A 33 8.43 -4.94 -3.51
CA CYS A 33 7.64 -6.14 -3.69
C CYS A 33 6.29 -5.79 -4.34
N LYS A 34 6.17 -6.09 -5.64
CA LYS A 34 5.00 -5.77 -6.47
C LYS A 34 3.79 -6.65 -6.17
N ASP A 35 4.00 -7.81 -5.56
CA ASP A 35 2.96 -8.79 -5.23
C ASP A 35 1.83 -8.19 -4.36
N TYR A 36 2.16 -7.13 -3.60
CA TYR A 36 1.22 -6.47 -2.69
C TYR A 36 0.54 -5.22 -3.26
N TYR A 37 0.80 -4.83 -4.51
CA TYR A 37 0.20 -3.62 -5.08
C TYR A 37 -1.33 -3.66 -5.09
N ASN A 38 -1.91 -4.80 -5.45
CA ASN A 38 -3.37 -4.97 -5.40
C ASN A 38 -3.93 -4.76 -3.99
N GLU A 39 -3.20 -5.20 -2.96
CA GLU A 39 -3.64 -5.06 -1.57
C GLU A 39 -3.44 -3.63 -1.04
N VAL A 40 -2.38 -2.95 -1.51
CA VAL A 40 -2.17 -1.51 -1.29
C VAL A 40 -3.32 -0.71 -1.88
N GLU A 41 -3.72 -0.98 -3.11
CA GLU A 41 -4.81 -0.29 -3.79
C GLU A 41 -6.14 -0.47 -3.06
N LYS A 42 -6.51 -1.72 -2.72
CA LYS A 42 -7.72 -2.01 -1.94
C LYS A 42 -7.70 -1.26 -0.61
N THR A 43 -6.59 -1.35 0.12
CA THR A 43 -6.46 -0.71 1.44
C THR A 43 -6.57 0.82 1.32
N LEU A 44 -5.96 1.43 0.30
CA LEU A 44 -6.08 2.88 0.02
C LEU A 44 -7.53 3.30 -0.28
N LYS A 45 -8.28 2.50 -1.05
CA LYS A 45 -9.69 2.75 -1.37
C LYS A 45 -10.61 2.54 -0.16
N GLU A 46 -10.27 1.62 0.75
CA GLU A 46 -11.11 1.22 1.88
C GLU A 46 -10.95 2.11 3.13
N VAL A 47 -9.72 2.49 3.49
CA VAL A 47 -9.46 3.09 4.81
C VAL A 47 -9.84 4.56 4.94
N GLY A 48 -9.78 5.35 3.86
CA GLY A 48 -10.15 6.79 3.80
C GLY A 48 -9.47 7.75 4.80
N ARG A 49 -8.78 7.23 5.83
CA ARG A 49 -8.18 7.97 6.93
C ARG A 49 -6.76 8.37 6.58
N MET A 50 -6.45 9.66 6.68
CA MET A 50 -5.11 10.20 6.42
C MET A 50 -4.00 9.50 7.21
N LYS A 51 -4.29 8.99 8.42
CA LYS A 51 -3.34 8.22 9.24
C LYS A 51 -2.77 7.00 8.48
N TYR A 52 -3.55 6.38 7.60
CA TYR A 52 -3.17 5.20 6.83
C TYR A 52 -2.82 5.53 5.38
N LEU A 53 -3.52 6.49 4.78
CA LEU A 53 -3.25 6.95 3.42
C LEU A 53 -1.85 7.59 3.31
N ARG A 54 -1.49 8.48 4.24
CA ARG A 54 -0.25 9.26 4.15
C ARG A 54 1.00 8.38 4.18
N PRO A 55 1.15 7.38 5.08
CA PRO A 55 2.29 6.47 5.06
C PRO A 55 2.41 5.68 3.74
N LEU A 56 1.29 5.15 3.22
CA LEU A 56 1.29 4.36 1.98
C LEU A 56 1.67 5.20 0.75
N TYR A 57 1.08 6.39 0.60
CA TYR A 57 1.47 7.30 -0.48
C TYR A 57 2.92 7.74 -0.37
N THR A 58 3.39 8.01 0.84
CA THR A 58 4.79 8.42 1.07
C THR A 58 5.74 7.30 0.65
N ALA A 59 5.46 6.05 1.03
CA ALA A 59 6.28 4.91 0.62
C ALA A 59 6.26 4.68 -0.89
N LEU A 60 5.12 4.83 -1.56
CA LEU A 60 5.04 4.70 -3.02
C LEU A 60 5.86 5.76 -3.76
N VAL A 61 5.94 6.98 -3.22
CA VAL A 61 6.76 8.07 -3.80
C VAL A 61 8.25 7.90 -3.51
N GLN A 62 8.60 7.35 -2.33
CA GLN A 62 9.97 7.18 -1.87
C GLN A 62 10.61 5.84 -2.27
N GLY A 63 9.82 4.87 -2.72
CA GLY A 63 10.26 3.53 -3.07
C GLY A 63 11.33 3.47 -4.17
N SER A 64 12.06 2.35 -4.20
CA SER A 64 13.21 2.10 -5.08
C SER A 64 12.85 1.92 -6.57
N GLY A 65 11.60 1.59 -6.89
CA GLY A 65 11.05 1.46 -8.25
C GLY A 65 10.47 2.78 -8.76
N LYS A 66 11.30 3.83 -8.75
CA LYS A 66 10.92 5.26 -8.80
C LYS A 66 9.91 5.69 -9.87
N ASP A 67 9.82 5.02 -11.01
CA ASP A 67 8.91 5.44 -12.09
C ASP A 67 7.61 4.63 -12.08
N GLU A 68 7.68 3.31 -12.03
CA GLU A 68 6.48 2.45 -11.99
C GLU A 68 5.68 2.62 -10.69
N GLN A 69 6.35 2.75 -9.54
CA GLN A 69 5.68 2.97 -8.24
C GLN A 69 4.98 4.33 -8.20
N LYS A 70 5.57 5.35 -8.82
CA LYS A 70 4.94 6.67 -8.93
C LYS A 70 3.77 6.67 -9.90
N ILE A 71 3.87 5.96 -11.02
CA ILE A 71 2.76 5.80 -11.97
C ILE A 71 1.59 5.08 -11.27
N PHE A 72 1.88 3.98 -10.57
CA PHE A 72 0.89 3.24 -9.78
C PHE A 72 0.25 4.13 -8.70
N ALA A 73 1.06 4.87 -7.92
CA ALA A 73 0.54 5.79 -6.90
C ALA A 73 -0.40 6.85 -7.47
N LYS A 74 -0.04 7.42 -8.63
CA LYS A 74 -0.87 8.42 -9.32
C LYS A 74 -2.17 7.80 -9.83
N GLY A 75 -2.12 6.60 -10.41
CA GLY A 75 -3.30 5.87 -10.87
C GLY A 75 -4.27 5.57 -9.72
N VAL A 76 -3.76 4.96 -8.64
CA VAL A 76 -4.56 4.65 -7.45
C VAL A 76 -5.12 5.91 -6.81
N PHE A 77 -4.34 7.01 -6.74
CA PHE A 77 -4.84 8.29 -6.24
C PHE A 77 -5.96 8.87 -7.12
N ALA A 78 -5.83 8.82 -8.44
CA ALA A 78 -6.87 9.30 -9.36
C ALA A 78 -8.17 8.50 -9.19
N GLU A 79 -8.08 7.17 -9.17
CA GLU A 79 -9.25 6.29 -9.00
C GLU A 79 -9.88 6.41 -7.62
N ALA A 80 -9.08 6.48 -6.56
CA ALA A 80 -9.60 6.68 -5.21
C ALA A 80 -10.29 8.04 -5.07
N ARG A 81 -9.78 9.09 -5.73
CA ARG A 81 -10.40 10.43 -5.72
C ARG A 81 -11.75 10.47 -6.43
N GLU A 82 -11.94 9.69 -7.49
CA GLU A 82 -13.25 9.59 -8.16
C GLU A 82 -14.30 8.82 -7.33
N GLY A 83 -13.86 7.91 -6.46
CA GLY A 83 -14.73 7.20 -5.51
C GLY A 83 -15.02 7.97 -4.21
N ILE A 84 -14.27 9.03 -3.90
CA ILE A 84 -14.55 9.93 -2.77
C ILE A 84 -15.60 10.95 -3.23
N THR A 85 -16.87 10.59 -3.06
CA THR A 85 -18.01 11.52 -3.27
C THR A 85 -17.86 12.72 -2.31
N PRO A 86 -18.09 13.98 -2.75
CA PRO A 86 -17.92 15.18 -1.92
C PRO A 86 -18.84 15.25 -0.71
#